data_AF-A0A5N6SBY4-F1
#
_entry.id   AF-A0A5N6SBY4-F1
#
_cell.length_a   1.000
_cell.length_b   1.000
_cell.length_c   1.000
_cell.angle_alpha   90.00
_cell.angle_beta   90.00
_cell.angle_gamma   90.00
#
_symmetry.space_group_name_H-M   'P 1'
#
loop_
_entity.id
_entity.type
_entity.pdbx_description
1 polymer ?
#
loop_
_entity_poly.entity_id
_entity_poly.type
_entity_poly.pdbx_seq_one_letter_code
_entity_poly.pdbx_strand_id
1 'polypeptide(L)'
;MDQSDGINPTTQAVHLDGRTLEGGGQLVRIAVTLSALTGRPVIIDHIRGNRSGKQGLKGSHLAAITYLARVSGSSVVGAELGSTSLSFYPRAVQMPRDRGHERGGAIESHINIALRTAGSVFLVFQALYPYMLHAGANSSVLERQITLSIVGGTNVSFSPSYDYVAQVLVPNFARVGLPHLSVQLIKRGWGTGPFSLGKVTLIADPLTLCEGGNGAGSSPQFPPIDLSQYQRGTISQVEITILAPDDPFPKSTGRGIRSKGRNQRPGGTQFRRHMSRAEGDNDDSPNATQTIRQFVENEILRSLHKGLRKLPSCVFTSEPLSSSAAVRHPHTESDGNDIPVNIRTTETTHHYSHVYILIVAHTSTGFRVGHDALFGVNGDPGARQARHKQRNGPEEAVTVVKDLVERCVEGFLEELYDPRLQQGSTSMNREEYPPCVDKYLRDQLVVFEALGRLRFQPNDDSRRGKEDERYWSLHMQTARWVCEEMLSKQAHDMKHLH
;
A
#
# COMPACT_ATOMS: atom_id res chain seq x y z
N MET A 1 -57.60 24.08 -14.70
CA MET A 1 -56.53 23.29 -15.33
C MET A 1 -55.25 24.05 -15.11
N ASP A 2 -54.51 23.73 -14.05
CA ASP A 2 -53.10 24.11 -13.94
C ASP A 2 -52.47 23.17 -12.90
N GLN A 3 -51.82 22.12 -13.38
CA GLN A 3 -50.96 21.25 -12.59
C GLN A 3 -49.57 21.37 -13.21
N SER A 4 -48.80 22.34 -12.72
CA SER A 4 -47.35 22.35 -12.92
C SER A 4 -46.72 21.51 -11.80
N ASP A 5 -46.46 20.24 -12.12
CA ASP A 5 -45.69 19.33 -11.28
C ASP A 5 -44.32 19.95 -10.97
N GLY A 6 -44.09 20.22 -9.68
CA GLY A 6 -42.80 20.63 -9.15
C GLY A 6 -41.81 19.48 -9.26
N ILE A 7 -41.00 19.50 -10.32
CA ILE A 7 -39.82 18.64 -10.45
C ILE A 7 -38.83 19.05 -9.35
N ASN A 8 -38.70 18.20 -8.32
CA ASN A 8 -37.64 18.29 -7.32
C ASN A 8 -36.27 18.36 -8.04
N PRO A 9 -35.30 19.15 -7.56
CA PRO A 9 -34.00 19.24 -8.20
C PRO A 9 -33.33 17.86 -8.14
N THR A 10 -33.23 17.22 -9.31
CA THR A 10 -32.44 16.01 -9.49
C THR A 10 -31.00 16.31 -9.05
N THR A 11 -30.48 15.58 -8.07
CA THR A 11 -29.09 15.72 -7.64
C THR A 11 -28.18 15.47 -8.85
N GLN A 12 -27.65 16.53 -9.44
CA GLN A 12 -26.85 16.47 -10.66
C GLN A 12 -25.67 15.51 -10.46
N ALA A 13 -25.49 14.58 -11.41
CA ALA A 13 -24.41 13.63 -11.40
C ALA A 13 -23.05 14.33 -11.40
N VAL A 14 -22.09 13.80 -10.64
CA VAL A 14 -20.69 14.23 -10.70
C VAL A 14 -20.05 13.60 -11.94
N HIS A 15 -19.39 14.39 -12.77
CA HIS A 15 -18.65 13.90 -13.93
C HIS A 15 -17.15 13.90 -13.62
N LEU A 16 -16.50 12.76 -13.78
CA LEU A 16 -15.07 12.60 -13.54
C LEU A 16 -14.37 12.12 -14.82
N ASP A 17 -13.28 12.78 -15.20
CA ASP A 17 -12.38 12.30 -16.25
C ASP A 17 -11.38 11.30 -15.65
N GLY A 18 -11.42 10.05 -16.11
CA GLY A 18 -10.52 8.96 -15.70
C GLY A 18 -9.06 9.12 -16.15
N ARG A 19 -8.72 10.22 -16.85
CA ARG A 19 -7.36 10.67 -17.16
C ARG A 19 -6.83 11.72 -16.17
N THR A 20 -7.64 12.19 -15.23
CA THR A 20 -7.18 13.17 -14.25
C THR A 20 -6.05 12.59 -13.40
N LEU A 21 -4.97 13.35 -13.25
CA LEU A 21 -3.80 13.03 -12.44
C LEU A 21 -3.20 11.64 -12.78
N GLU A 22 -3.20 10.69 -11.84
CA GLU A 22 -2.65 9.34 -12.08
C GLU A 22 -3.40 8.62 -13.21
N GLY A 23 -4.68 8.91 -13.37
CA GLY A 23 -5.52 8.33 -14.41
C GLY A 23 -5.53 6.80 -14.37
N GLY A 24 -5.55 6.21 -13.16
CA GLY A 24 -5.62 4.77 -12.95
C GLY A 24 -6.87 4.32 -12.21
N GLY A 25 -6.82 3.10 -11.67
CA GLY A 25 -8.00 2.39 -11.17
C GLY A 25 -8.53 2.88 -9.83
N GLN A 26 -7.74 3.67 -9.08
CA GLN A 26 -8.10 4.15 -7.75
C GLN A 26 -9.25 5.15 -7.80
N LEU A 27 -9.26 6.03 -8.80
CA LEU A 27 -10.34 6.99 -9.03
C LEU A 27 -11.70 6.31 -9.07
N VAL A 28 -11.83 5.25 -9.88
CA VAL A 28 -13.10 4.50 -10.01
C VAL A 28 -13.55 3.90 -8.69
N ARG A 29 -12.62 3.31 -7.93
CA ARG A 29 -12.94 2.68 -6.64
C ARG A 29 -13.46 3.69 -5.63
N ILE A 30 -12.76 4.82 -5.48
CA ILE A 30 -13.14 5.87 -4.55
C ILE A 30 -14.47 6.50 -4.96
N ALA A 31 -14.62 6.88 -6.24
CA ALA A 31 -15.81 7.54 -6.75
C ALA A 31 -17.08 6.70 -6.56
N VAL A 32 -17.03 5.40 -6.89
CA VAL A 32 -18.18 4.50 -6.74
C VAL A 32 -18.53 4.26 -5.27
N THR A 33 -17.53 4.09 -4.40
CA THR A 33 -17.74 3.96 -2.95
C THR A 33 -18.36 5.22 -2.35
N LEU A 34 -17.84 6.40 -2.68
CA LEU A 34 -18.39 7.68 -2.21
C LEU A 34 -19.80 7.91 -2.78
N SER A 35 -20.05 7.55 -4.04
CA SER A 35 -21.39 7.61 -4.64
C SER A 35 -22.38 6.73 -3.87
N ALA A 36 -21.99 5.47 -3.58
CA ALA A 36 -22.82 4.55 -2.79
C ALA A 36 -23.08 5.04 -1.36
N LEU A 37 -22.07 5.64 -0.71
CA LEU A 37 -22.19 6.20 0.65
C LEU A 37 -23.07 7.46 0.72
N THR A 38 -22.88 8.38 -0.24
CA THR A 38 -23.51 9.71 -0.22
C THR A 38 -24.84 9.75 -0.94
N GLY A 39 -25.18 8.72 -1.70
CA GLY A 39 -26.36 8.69 -2.56
C GLY A 39 -26.22 9.58 -3.81
N ARG A 40 -25.05 10.16 -4.07
CA ARG A 40 -24.83 11.12 -5.16
C ARG A 40 -24.38 10.40 -6.44
N PRO A 41 -25.08 10.52 -7.58
CA PRO A 41 -24.70 9.82 -8.81
C PRO A 41 -23.34 10.26 -9.34
N VAL A 42 -22.64 9.35 -10.02
CA VAL A 42 -21.34 9.63 -10.66
C VAL A 42 -21.26 9.02 -12.05
N ILE A 43 -20.67 9.77 -12.98
CA ILE A 43 -20.34 9.36 -14.35
C ILE A 43 -18.85 9.53 -14.51
N ILE A 44 -18.17 8.48 -14.96
CA ILE A 44 -16.73 8.43 -15.14
C ILE A 44 -16.44 8.07 -16.59
N ASP A 45 -15.70 8.93 -17.29
CA ASP A 45 -15.25 8.69 -18.67
C ASP A 45 -13.75 8.38 -18.70
N HIS A 46 -13.23 7.89 -19.83
CA HIS A 46 -11.81 7.59 -20.05
C HIS A 46 -11.13 6.79 -18.92
N ILE A 47 -11.82 5.79 -18.38
CA ILE A 47 -11.35 4.96 -17.27
C ILE A 47 -9.98 4.37 -17.59
N ARG A 48 -9.01 4.69 -16.74
CA ARG A 48 -7.62 4.26 -16.87
C ARG A 48 -6.94 4.73 -18.16
N GLY A 49 -7.35 5.88 -18.69
CA GLY A 49 -6.92 6.42 -19.98
C GLY A 49 -5.43 6.81 -20.05
N ASN A 50 -4.79 7.12 -18.92
CA ASN A 50 -3.35 7.44 -18.89
C ASN A 50 -2.43 6.22 -18.82
N ARG A 51 -3.00 5.02 -18.67
CA ARG A 51 -2.18 3.80 -18.58
C ARG A 51 -1.70 3.40 -19.97
N SER A 52 -0.39 3.21 -20.11
CA SER A 52 0.26 2.70 -21.32
C SER A 52 -0.11 1.25 -21.66
N GLY A 53 -0.63 0.49 -20.68
CA GLY A 53 -1.14 -0.86 -20.88
C GLY A 53 -2.64 -0.90 -21.14
N LYS A 54 -3.28 -2.04 -20.83
CA LYS A 54 -4.75 -2.19 -20.96
C LYS A 54 -5.49 -1.09 -20.21
N GLN A 55 -6.30 -0.31 -20.91
CA GLN A 55 -7.21 0.70 -20.35
C GLN A 55 -8.53 0.06 -19.90
N GLY A 56 -9.44 0.86 -19.34
CA GLY A 56 -10.76 0.43 -18.91
C GLY A 56 -10.79 -0.43 -17.64
N LEU A 57 -11.99 -0.86 -17.27
CA LEU A 57 -12.27 -1.65 -16.06
C LEU A 57 -11.58 -3.02 -16.10
N LYS A 58 -10.84 -3.35 -15.04
CA LYS A 58 -10.34 -4.71 -14.75
C LYS A 58 -11.28 -5.47 -13.82
N GLY A 59 -11.12 -6.79 -13.75
CA GLY A 59 -11.94 -7.68 -12.91
C GLY A 59 -12.06 -7.28 -11.43
N SER A 60 -11.02 -6.73 -10.80
CA SER A 60 -11.12 -6.22 -9.42
C SER A 60 -12.04 -5.00 -9.30
N HIS A 61 -12.06 -4.10 -10.29
CA HIS A 61 -13.01 -2.98 -10.31
C HIS A 61 -14.43 -3.49 -10.47
N LEU A 62 -14.66 -4.40 -11.42
CA LEU A 62 -15.99 -4.98 -11.64
C LEU A 62 -16.52 -5.66 -10.38
N ALA A 63 -15.72 -6.47 -9.70
CA ALA A 63 -16.14 -7.12 -8.47
C ALA A 63 -16.59 -6.11 -7.40
N ALA A 64 -15.84 -5.02 -7.22
CA ALA A 64 -16.21 -3.96 -6.29
C ALA A 64 -17.48 -3.21 -6.74
N ILE A 65 -17.55 -2.80 -8.01
CA ILE A 65 -18.70 -2.06 -8.58
C ILE A 65 -19.98 -2.89 -8.49
N THR A 66 -19.93 -4.15 -8.94
CA THR A 66 -21.08 -5.06 -8.92
C THR A 66 -21.55 -5.31 -7.49
N TYR A 67 -20.63 -5.53 -6.55
CA TYR A 67 -21.00 -5.71 -5.15
C TYR A 67 -21.64 -4.45 -4.57
N LEU A 68 -21.01 -3.28 -4.74
CA LEU A 68 -21.53 -2.00 -4.27
C LEU A 68 -22.90 -1.71 -4.86
N ALA A 69 -23.07 -1.83 -6.18
CA ALA A 69 -24.35 -1.61 -6.85
C ALA A 69 -25.46 -2.49 -6.25
N ARG A 70 -25.18 -3.77 -6.02
CA ARG A 70 -26.13 -4.70 -5.43
C ARG A 70 -26.52 -4.30 -4.01
N VAL A 71 -25.54 -4.04 -3.14
CA VAL A 71 -25.80 -3.79 -1.70
C VAL A 71 -26.39 -2.40 -1.44
N SER A 72 -26.09 -1.40 -2.28
CA SER A 72 -26.71 -0.07 -2.18
C SER A 72 -27.98 0.08 -3.02
N GLY A 73 -28.39 -0.97 -3.74
CA GLY A 73 -29.54 -0.94 -4.66
C GLY A 73 -29.36 0.02 -5.84
N SER A 74 -28.12 0.31 -6.24
CA SER A 74 -27.82 1.24 -7.33
C SER A 74 -28.06 0.62 -8.71
N SER A 75 -28.44 1.46 -9.66
CA SER A 75 -28.33 1.13 -11.09
C SER A 75 -26.94 1.48 -11.61
N VAL A 76 -26.41 0.66 -12.52
CA VAL A 76 -25.08 0.85 -13.09
C VAL A 76 -25.10 0.59 -14.59
N VAL A 77 -24.43 1.46 -15.35
CA VAL A 77 -24.26 1.35 -16.81
C VAL A 77 -22.77 1.35 -17.13
N GLY A 78 -22.32 0.47 -18.02
CA GLY A 78 -20.90 0.35 -18.40
C GLY A 78 -20.03 -0.49 -17.45
N ALA A 79 -20.64 -1.27 -16.54
CA ALA A 79 -19.92 -2.17 -15.62
C ALA A 79 -19.49 -3.48 -16.31
N GLU A 80 -18.65 -3.38 -17.34
CA GLU A 80 -18.11 -4.53 -18.09
C GLU A 80 -16.59 -4.48 -18.24
N LEU A 81 -15.96 -5.64 -18.50
CA LEU A 81 -14.51 -5.75 -18.56
C LEU A 81 -13.98 -4.97 -19.76
N GLY A 82 -13.03 -4.07 -19.50
CA GLY A 82 -12.46 -3.20 -20.52
C GLY A 82 -13.28 -1.93 -20.79
N SER A 83 -14.45 -1.75 -20.16
CA SER A 83 -15.24 -0.52 -20.33
C SER A 83 -14.42 0.71 -19.96
N THR A 84 -14.45 1.72 -20.82
CA THR A 84 -13.79 3.01 -20.61
C THR A 84 -14.72 4.06 -20.02
N SER A 85 -16.01 3.75 -19.82
CA SER A 85 -16.95 4.62 -19.13
C SER A 85 -17.84 3.85 -18.16
N LEU A 86 -18.29 4.52 -17.10
CA LEU A 86 -19.16 3.95 -16.07
C LEU A 86 -20.10 5.03 -15.56
N SER A 87 -21.38 4.73 -15.48
CA SER A 87 -22.36 5.55 -14.75
C SER A 87 -22.93 4.75 -13.58
N PHE A 88 -22.92 5.33 -12.39
CA PHE A 88 -23.42 4.70 -11.16
C PHE A 88 -24.46 5.60 -10.50
N TYR A 89 -25.67 5.06 -10.31
CA TYR A 89 -26.85 5.78 -9.83
C TYR A 89 -27.39 5.15 -8.56
N PRO A 90 -27.06 5.69 -7.37
CA PRO A 90 -27.57 5.19 -6.09
C PRO A 90 -29.10 5.24 -5.98
N ARG A 91 -29.69 4.28 -5.25
CA ARG A 91 -31.15 4.16 -5.06
C ARG A 91 -31.79 5.41 -4.46
N ALA A 92 -31.05 6.16 -3.64
CA ALA A 92 -31.54 7.38 -2.98
C ALA A 92 -32.07 8.44 -3.97
N VAL A 93 -31.69 8.38 -5.24
CA VAL A 93 -32.12 9.29 -6.32
C VAL A 93 -33.32 8.74 -7.11
N GLN A 94 -33.69 7.48 -6.92
CA GLN A 94 -34.62 6.80 -7.83
C GLN A 94 -36.09 6.82 -7.38
N MET A 95 -36.42 7.22 -6.14
CA MET A 95 -37.83 7.34 -5.70
C MET A 95 -38.04 8.36 -4.56
N PRO A 96 -39.20 9.05 -4.50
CA PRO A 96 -39.62 9.78 -3.30
C PRO A 96 -39.72 8.84 -2.10
N ARG A 97 -39.25 9.30 -0.94
CA ARG A 97 -39.27 8.55 0.32
C ARG A 97 -40.69 8.30 0.78
N ASP A 98 -41.25 7.15 0.44
CA ASP A 98 -42.43 6.62 1.12
C ASP A 98 -41.97 5.97 2.43
N ARG A 99 -42.45 6.48 3.57
CA ARG A 99 -41.98 6.12 4.93
C ARG A 99 -42.25 4.66 5.33
N GLY A 100 -42.83 3.85 4.44
CA GLY A 100 -43.13 2.43 4.64
C GLY A 100 -42.34 1.44 3.77
N HIS A 101 -41.49 1.91 2.84
CA HIS A 101 -40.72 1.00 1.98
C HIS A 101 -39.37 0.65 2.61
N GLU A 102 -39.18 -0.65 2.81
CA GLU A 102 -38.03 -1.29 3.44
C GLU A 102 -36.70 -0.62 3.06
N ARG A 103 -35.97 -0.20 4.10
CA ARG A 103 -34.56 0.25 3.97
C ARG A 103 -33.85 -0.76 3.06
N GLY A 104 -33.08 -0.27 2.08
CA GLY A 104 -32.26 -1.12 1.21
C GLY A 104 -31.59 -2.24 2.01
N GLY A 105 -31.64 -3.47 1.49
CA GLY A 105 -31.37 -4.69 2.26
C GLY A 105 -30.15 -4.57 3.15
N ALA A 106 -30.29 -4.96 4.41
CA ALA A 106 -29.21 -4.93 5.39
C ALA A 106 -27.98 -5.66 4.82
N ILE A 107 -26.80 -5.06 4.97
CA ILE A 107 -25.55 -5.70 4.53
C ILE A 107 -25.41 -7.08 5.21
N GLU A 108 -24.96 -8.07 4.45
CA GLU A 108 -24.69 -9.42 4.94
C GLU A 108 -23.48 -9.41 5.89
N SER A 109 -23.49 -10.26 6.93
CA SER A 109 -22.34 -10.44 7.83
C SER A 109 -21.24 -11.27 7.19
N HIS A 110 -21.56 -12.06 6.17
CA HIS A 110 -20.61 -12.92 5.49
C HIS A 110 -20.65 -12.63 3.99
N ILE A 111 -19.67 -11.89 3.52
CA ILE A 111 -19.55 -11.47 2.14
C ILE A 111 -18.51 -12.36 1.46
N ASN A 112 -18.86 -12.96 0.33
CA ASN A 112 -17.97 -13.79 -0.45
C ASN A 112 -17.81 -13.22 -1.86
N ILE A 113 -16.57 -12.92 -2.25
CA ILE A 113 -16.23 -12.41 -3.57
C ILE A 113 -15.14 -13.28 -4.18
N ALA A 114 -15.34 -13.74 -5.40
CA ALA A 114 -14.36 -14.53 -6.12
C ALA A 114 -14.00 -13.88 -7.46
N LEU A 115 -12.73 -13.51 -7.61
CA LEU A 115 -12.18 -13.04 -8.87
C LEU A 115 -11.81 -14.23 -9.76
N ARG A 116 -12.02 -14.08 -11.06
CA ARG A 116 -11.60 -15.09 -12.06
C ARG A 116 -10.10 -15.10 -12.35
N THR A 117 -9.42 -14.02 -11.96
CA THR A 117 -7.98 -13.81 -12.17
C THR A 117 -7.32 -13.40 -10.86
N ALA A 118 -5.98 -13.35 -10.85
CA ALA A 118 -5.18 -12.83 -9.74
C ALA A 118 -5.26 -11.29 -9.64
N GLY A 119 -6.45 -10.71 -9.84
CA GLY A 119 -6.69 -9.31 -9.49
C GLY A 119 -6.52 -9.12 -7.99
N SER A 120 -5.99 -7.97 -7.57
CA SER A 120 -5.69 -7.75 -6.15
C SER A 120 -6.95 -7.80 -5.28
N VAL A 121 -6.95 -8.70 -4.29
CA VAL A 121 -8.01 -8.79 -3.28
C VAL A 121 -8.09 -7.52 -2.44
N PHE A 122 -6.95 -6.88 -2.18
CA PHE A 122 -6.88 -5.69 -1.33
C PHE A 122 -7.36 -4.43 -2.03
N LEU A 123 -7.30 -4.38 -3.37
CA LEU A 123 -7.96 -3.30 -4.12
C LEU A 123 -9.48 -3.46 -4.14
N VAL A 124 -10.01 -4.69 -4.11
CA VAL A 124 -11.45 -4.90 -3.89
C VAL A 124 -11.81 -4.44 -2.49
N PHE A 125 -11.08 -4.89 -1.47
CA PHE A 125 -11.26 -4.46 -0.08
C PHE A 125 -11.22 -2.93 0.07
N GLN A 126 -10.26 -2.24 -0.55
CA GLN A 126 -10.15 -0.77 -0.52
C GLN A 126 -11.47 -0.08 -0.91
N ALA A 127 -12.14 -0.57 -1.95
CA ALA A 127 -13.41 0.00 -2.37
C ALA A 127 -14.55 -0.34 -1.40
N LEU A 128 -14.60 -1.57 -0.90
CA LEU A 128 -15.73 -2.02 -0.09
C LEU A 128 -15.68 -1.54 1.35
N TYR A 129 -14.49 -1.38 1.92
CA TYR A 129 -14.30 -1.18 3.36
C TYR A 129 -15.06 0.04 3.91
N PRO A 130 -14.97 1.26 3.33
CA PRO A 130 -15.73 2.40 3.83
C PRO A 130 -17.25 2.16 3.83
N TYR A 131 -17.78 1.54 2.76
CA TYR A 131 -19.21 1.22 2.68
C TYR A 131 -19.61 0.16 3.71
N MET A 132 -18.80 -0.88 3.91
CA MET A 132 -19.05 -1.92 4.91
C MET A 132 -19.14 -1.34 6.32
N LEU A 133 -18.19 -0.48 6.70
CA LEU A 133 -18.16 0.19 7.99
C LEU A 133 -19.46 0.98 8.25
N HIS A 134 -19.90 1.76 7.26
CA HIS A 134 -21.11 2.58 7.37
C HIS A 134 -22.41 1.78 7.29
N ALA A 135 -22.53 0.86 6.33
CA ALA A 135 -23.74 0.05 6.16
C ALA A 135 -23.93 -0.95 7.30
N GLY A 136 -22.84 -1.50 7.86
CA GLY A 136 -22.86 -2.40 9.01
C GLY A 136 -23.43 -1.76 10.26
N ALA A 137 -23.10 -0.49 10.49
CA ALA A 137 -23.58 0.28 11.63
C ALA A 137 -25.11 0.50 11.62
N ASN A 138 -25.73 0.43 10.44
CA ASN A 138 -27.18 0.54 10.28
C ASN A 138 -27.92 -0.79 10.46
N SER A 139 -27.22 -1.88 10.80
CA SER A 139 -27.84 -3.18 11.07
C SER A 139 -28.60 -3.14 12.40
N SER A 140 -29.76 -3.80 12.44
CA SER A 140 -30.57 -3.94 13.66
C SER A 140 -29.92 -4.79 14.74
N VAL A 141 -28.85 -5.52 14.41
CA VAL A 141 -28.07 -6.34 15.33
C VAL A 141 -26.88 -5.53 15.82
N LEU A 142 -26.94 -5.12 17.10
CA LEU A 142 -25.81 -4.50 17.79
C LEU A 142 -24.63 -5.48 17.79
N GLU A 143 -23.40 -4.99 17.60
CA GLU A 143 -22.15 -5.78 17.62
C GLU A 143 -21.93 -6.76 16.44
N ARG A 144 -22.62 -6.55 15.31
CA ARG A 144 -22.45 -7.41 14.13
C ARG A 144 -21.10 -7.14 13.43
N GLN A 145 -20.17 -8.08 13.56
CA GLN A 145 -18.98 -8.13 12.72
C GLN A 145 -19.32 -8.46 11.26
N ILE A 146 -18.58 -7.85 10.34
CA ILE A 146 -18.65 -8.15 8.91
C ILE A 146 -17.39 -8.92 8.50
N THR A 147 -17.61 -10.15 8.04
CA THR A 147 -16.60 -11.05 7.49
C THR A 147 -16.61 -10.97 5.96
N LEU A 148 -15.54 -10.50 5.36
CA LEU A 148 -15.33 -10.44 3.92
C LEU A 148 -14.28 -11.47 3.49
N SER A 149 -14.70 -12.48 2.74
CA SER A 149 -13.81 -13.45 2.11
C SER A 149 -13.63 -13.15 0.63
N ILE A 150 -12.38 -12.97 0.19
CA ILE A 150 -12.05 -12.64 -1.20
C ILE A 150 -11.07 -13.67 -1.77
N VAL A 151 -11.42 -14.27 -2.91
CA VAL A 151 -10.52 -15.10 -3.73
C VAL A 151 -9.95 -14.26 -4.86
N GLY A 152 -8.62 -14.26 -5.03
CA GLY A 152 -7.92 -13.42 -6.00
C GLY A 152 -6.40 -13.44 -5.80
N GLY A 153 -5.70 -12.39 -6.23
CA GLY A 153 -4.27 -12.22 -6.01
C GLY A 153 -3.98 -11.57 -4.67
N THR A 154 -3.13 -12.20 -3.84
CA THR A 154 -2.69 -11.67 -2.53
C THR A 154 -1.32 -11.02 -2.57
N ASN A 155 -0.50 -11.39 -3.56
CA ASN A 155 0.85 -10.87 -3.79
C ASN A 155 0.98 -10.56 -5.28
N VAL A 156 0.47 -9.38 -5.69
CA VAL A 156 0.43 -8.95 -7.09
C VAL A 156 0.89 -7.52 -7.25
N SER A 157 1.49 -7.23 -8.40
CA SER A 157 2.14 -5.95 -8.70
C SER A 157 1.17 -4.76 -8.64
N PHE A 158 1.70 -3.60 -8.24
CA PHE A 158 0.96 -2.32 -8.20
C PHE A 158 -0.29 -2.36 -7.31
N SER A 159 -0.22 -3.12 -6.21
CA SER A 159 -1.25 -3.19 -5.19
C SER A 159 -0.65 -3.63 -3.85
N PRO A 160 -1.32 -3.34 -2.71
CA PRO A 160 -0.91 -3.88 -1.42
C PRO A 160 -0.84 -5.41 -1.43
N SER A 161 0.19 -5.97 -0.82
CA SER A 161 0.33 -7.39 -0.55
C SER A 161 -0.35 -7.77 0.77
N TYR A 162 -0.53 -9.07 1.03
CA TYR A 162 -1.05 -9.53 2.32
C TYR A 162 -0.19 -9.06 3.49
N ASP A 163 1.14 -9.23 3.40
CA ASP A 163 2.04 -8.93 4.51
C ASP A 163 2.07 -7.43 4.80
N TYR A 164 2.03 -6.58 3.76
CA TYR A 164 1.90 -5.14 3.94
C TYR A 164 0.58 -4.79 4.64
N VAL A 165 -0.53 -5.40 4.24
CA VAL A 165 -1.83 -5.13 4.87
C VAL A 165 -1.85 -5.57 6.34
N ALA A 166 -1.35 -6.76 6.63
CA ALA A 166 -1.32 -7.31 7.99
C ALA A 166 -0.34 -6.56 8.92
N GLN A 167 0.81 -6.13 8.40
CA GLN A 167 1.89 -5.57 9.21
C GLN A 167 1.90 -4.05 9.24
N VAL A 168 1.29 -3.35 8.27
CA VAL A 168 1.36 -1.89 8.14
C VAL A 168 -0.03 -1.26 8.14
N LEU A 169 -0.88 -1.63 7.19
CA LEU A 169 -2.19 -1.00 7.02
C LEU A 169 -3.11 -1.20 8.23
N VAL A 170 -3.31 -2.45 8.66
CA VAL A 170 -4.22 -2.78 9.76
C VAL A 170 -3.79 -2.11 11.08
N PRO A 171 -2.52 -2.21 11.54
CA PRO A 171 -2.08 -1.51 12.74
C PRO A 171 -2.27 0.00 12.67
N ASN A 172 -1.94 0.62 11.54
CA ASN A 172 -2.07 2.07 11.40
C ASN A 172 -3.53 2.52 11.30
N PHE A 173 -4.43 1.73 10.72
CA PHE A 173 -5.87 2.00 10.75
C PHE A 173 -6.39 2.06 12.19
N ALA A 174 -5.96 1.13 13.05
CA ALA A 174 -6.29 1.18 14.47
C ALA A 174 -5.67 2.41 15.17
N ARG A 175 -4.43 2.80 14.83
CA ARG A 175 -3.77 3.99 15.41
C ARG A 175 -4.50 5.29 15.12
N VAL A 176 -5.12 5.42 13.94
CA VAL A 176 -5.91 6.61 13.58
C VAL A 176 -7.38 6.52 14.04
N GLY A 177 -7.74 5.46 14.78
CA GLY A 177 -9.07 5.31 15.39
C GLY A 177 -10.14 4.70 14.48
N LEU A 178 -9.79 4.11 13.33
CA LEU A 178 -10.75 3.32 12.57
C LEU A 178 -11.18 2.07 13.38
N PRO A 179 -12.41 1.55 13.16
CA PRO A 179 -12.89 0.36 13.82
C PRO A 179 -11.93 -0.83 13.67
N HIS A 180 -12.02 -1.78 14.60
CA HIS A 180 -11.18 -2.96 14.59
C HIS A 180 -11.29 -3.67 13.24
N LEU A 181 -10.13 -3.98 12.66
CA LEU A 181 -9.98 -4.73 11.44
C LEU A 181 -8.96 -5.84 11.68
N SER A 182 -9.29 -7.06 11.29
CA SER A 182 -8.33 -8.16 11.21
C SER A 182 -8.28 -8.73 9.80
N VAL A 183 -7.15 -9.32 9.45
CA VAL A 183 -6.91 -9.95 8.15
C VAL A 183 -6.27 -11.31 8.38
N GLN A 184 -6.77 -12.32 7.66
CA GLN A 184 -6.28 -13.68 7.71
C GLN A 184 -5.96 -14.16 6.30
N LEU A 185 -4.74 -14.67 6.09
CA LEU A 185 -4.37 -15.34 4.85
C LEU A 185 -4.80 -16.80 4.92
N ILE A 186 -5.64 -17.21 3.97
CA ILE A 186 -6.02 -18.61 3.79
C ILE A 186 -5.11 -19.29 2.77
N LYS A 187 -4.76 -18.58 1.69
CA LYS A 187 -3.87 -19.07 0.64
C LYS A 187 -3.20 -17.91 -0.11
N ARG A 188 -1.90 -18.02 -0.41
CA ARG A 188 -1.18 -17.09 -1.30
C ARG A 188 -1.70 -17.17 -2.74
N GLY A 189 -1.80 -16.03 -3.41
CA GLY A 189 -2.18 -15.92 -4.82
C GLY A 189 -1.23 -14.99 -5.56
N TRP A 190 -0.66 -15.49 -6.66
CA TRP A 190 0.40 -14.84 -7.43
C TRP A 190 -0.06 -14.47 -8.84
N GLY A 191 0.28 -13.25 -9.26
CA GLY A 191 -0.05 -12.71 -10.58
C GLY A 191 1.05 -12.88 -11.63
N THR A 192 2.25 -13.26 -11.19
CA THR A 192 3.44 -13.51 -12.03
C THR A 192 3.94 -14.94 -11.80
N GLY A 193 4.68 -15.50 -12.78
CA GLY A 193 5.08 -16.90 -12.74
C GLY A 193 3.89 -17.85 -12.90
N PRO A 194 3.91 -19.02 -12.24
CA PRO A 194 2.75 -19.91 -12.15
C PRO A 194 1.59 -19.15 -11.52
N PHE A 195 0.58 -18.91 -12.35
CA PHE A 195 -0.64 -18.27 -11.94
C PHE A 195 -1.30 -19.06 -10.82
N SER A 196 -1.71 -18.37 -9.75
CA SER A 196 -2.46 -18.99 -8.67
C SER A 196 -3.44 -18.00 -8.02
N LEU A 197 -4.62 -18.52 -7.68
CA LEU A 197 -5.58 -17.79 -6.87
C LEU A 197 -5.31 -18.09 -5.39
N GLY A 198 -5.21 -17.01 -4.63
CA GLY A 198 -5.16 -17.01 -3.18
C GLY A 198 -6.52 -16.63 -2.59
N LYS A 199 -6.59 -16.64 -1.27
CA LYS A 199 -7.79 -16.29 -0.51
C LYS A 199 -7.39 -15.58 0.77
N VAL A 200 -8.11 -14.51 1.08
CA VAL A 200 -8.04 -13.78 2.35
C VAL A 200 -9.41 -13.68 2.98
N THR A 201 -9.44 -13.58 4.29
CA THR A 201 -10.63 -13.25 5.07
C THR A 201 -10.32 -12.00 5.89
N LEU A 202 -11.15 -10.96 5.77
CA LEU A 202 -11.08 -9.75 6.56
C LEU A 202 -12.30 -9.69 7.47
N ILE A 203 -12.09 -9.34 8.74
CA ILE A 203 -13.18 -9.20 9.72
C ILE A 203 -13.11 -7.78 10.27
N ALA A 204 -14.19 -7.03 10.06
CA ALA A 204 -14.30 -5.63 10.43
C ALA A 204 -15.47 -5.39 11.38
N ASP A 205 -15.22 -4.61 12.42
CA ASP A 205 -16.27 -4.02 13.24
C ASP A 205 -16.91 -2.84 12.48
N PRO A 206 -18.24 -2.68 12.53
CA PRO A 206 -18.90 -1.53 11.92
C PRO A 206 -18.59 -0.22 12.65
N LEU A 207 -18.95 0.92 12.07
CA LEU A 207 -18.92 2.20 12.79
C LEU A 207 -19.89 2.17 13.99
N THR A 208 -19.59 2.99 14.98
CA THR A 208 -20.54 3.29 16.05
C THR A 208 -21.64 4.21 15.53
N LEU A 209 -22.86 4.02 16.05
CA LEU A 209 -23.94 4.96 15.88
C LEU A 209 -23.77 6.10 16.89
N CYS A 210 -23.78 7.34 16.42
CA CYS A 210 -23.78 8.50 17.29
C CYS A 210 -25.19 9.10 17.33
N GLU A 211 -25.68 9.39 18.54
CA GLU A 211 -26.94 10.12 18.73
C GLU A 211 -26.75 11.56 18.27
N GLY A 212 -27.63 12.05 17.40
CA GLY A 212 -27.65 13.45 17.03
C GLY A 212 -28.25 14.27 18.17
N GLY A 213 -27.55 15.31 18.63
CA GLY A 213 -28.16 16.34 19.47
C GLY A 213 -29.39 16.92 18.76
N ASN A 214 -30.48 17.14 19.51
CA ASN A 214 -31.76 17.72 19.04
C ASN A 214 -32.55 16.88 18.01
N GLY A 215 -32.87 15.62 18.32
CA GLY A 215 -33.93 14.87 17.63
C GLY A 215 -33.57 14.37 16.22
N ALA A 216 -32.33 14.56 15.77
CA ALA A 216 -31.80 13.88 14.60
C ALA A 216 -31.50 12.41 14.95
N GLY A 217 -32.13 11.46 14.25
CA GLY A 217 -31.92 10.04 14.49
C GLY A 217 -30.43 9.63 14.43
N SER A 218 -30.09 8.55 15.13
CA SER A 218 -28.71 8.04 15.19
C SER A 218 -28.16 7.74 13.79
N SER A 219 -26.95 8.22 13.48
CA SER A 219 -26.28 7.95 12.20
C SER A 219 -24.86 7.43 12.41
N PRO A 220 -24.35 6.54 11.54
CA PRO A 220 -22.95 6.12 11.61
C PRO A 220 -22.01 7.29 11.35
N GLN A 221 -20.94 7.42 12.13
CA GLN A 221 -19.95 8.49 11.96
C GLN A 221 -18.55 7.91 11.78
N PHE A 222 -17.86 8.37 10.73
CA PHE A 222 -16.43 8.09 10.59
C PHE A 222 -15.65 8.90 11.64
N PRO A 223 -14.60 8.33 12.23
CA PRO A 223 -13.75 9.05 13.17
C PRO A 223 -13.17 10.33 12.53
N PRO A 224 -13.01 11.43 13.29
CA PRO A 224 -12.39 12.65 12.79
C PRO A 224 -10.88 12.45 12.64
N ILE A 225 -10.47 11.81 11.55
CA ILE A 225 -9.06 11.58 11.24
C ILE A 225 -8.47 12.84 10.61
N ASP A 226 -7.40 13.32 11.23
CA ASP A 226 -6.59 14.42 10.72
C ASP A 226 -5.12 14.06 10.89
N LEU A 227 -4.48 13.65 9.79
CA LEU A 227 -3.10 13.17 9.84
C LEU A 227 -2.09 14.24 10.19
N SER A 228 -2.43 15.54 10.02
CA SER A 228 -1.56 16.65 10.42
C SER A 228 -1.30 16.71 11.93
N GLN A 229 -2.17 16.08 12.73
CA GLN A 229 -2.05 16.02 14.19
C GLN A 229 -1.08 14.95 14.67
N TYR A 230 -0.68 14.04 13.79
CA TYR A 230 0.17 12.92 14.14
C TYR A 230 1.59 13.18 13.68
N GLN A 231 2.54 13.07 14.60
CA GLN A 231 3.95 13.03 14.25
C GLN A 231 4.36 11.59 13.97
N ARG A 232 5.23 11.39 12.95
CA ARG A 232 5.85 10.08 12.71
C ARG A 232 6.62 9.58 13.94
N GLY A 233 7.34 10.47 14.61
CA GLY A 233 8.29 10.09 15.65
C GLY A 233 9.55 9.46 15.07
N THR A 234 10.32 8.81 15.93
CA THR A 234 11.62 8.20 15.64
C THR A 234 11.50 6.71 15.41
N ILE A 235 12.40 6.11 14.64
CA ILE A 235 12.43 4.65 14.41
C ILE A 235 13.02 3.96 15.64
N SER A 236 12.34 2.94 16.15
CA SER A 236 12.76 2.14 17.30
C SER A 236 13.19 0.72 16.92
N GLN A 237 12.67 0.16 15.83
CA GLN A 237 12.99 -1.18 15.36
C GLN A 237 12.65 -1.32 13.86
N VAL A 238 13.34 -2.22 13.16
CA VAL A 238 12.96 -2.66 11.81
C VAL A 238 12.70 -4.18 11.79
N GLU A 239 11.62 -4.56 11.11
CA GLU A 239 11.25 -5.96 10.85
C GLU A 239 11.26 -6.26 9.35
N ILE A 240 11.65 -7.49 9.00
CA ILE A 240 11.74 -7.96 7.61
C ILE A 240 10.87 -9.21 7.42
N THR A 241 10.12 -9.25 6.32
CA THR A 241 9.40 -10.44 5.84
C THR A 241 9.93 -10.84 4.47
N ILE A 242 10.27 -12.12 4.30
CA ILE A 242 10.83 -12.69 3.07
C ILE A 242 9.99 -13.89 2.65
N LEU A 243 9.50 -13.87 1.41
CA LEU A 243 8.95 -15.05 0.75
C LEU A 243 9.86 -15.35 -0.42
N ALA A 244 10.51 -16.50 -0.44
CA ALA A 244 11.45 -16.87 -1.49
C ALA A 244 11.61 -18.39 -1.54
N PRO A 245 11.96 -18.97 -2.70
CA PRO A 245 12.12 -20.42 -2.79
C PRO A 245 13.50 -20.86 -2.31
N ASP A 246 13.62 -22.17 -2.11
CA ASP A 246 14.87 -22.82 -1.72
C ASP A 246 15.68 -23.36 -2.90
N ASP A 247 15.39 -22.88 -4.11
CA ASP A 247 16.16 -23.22 -5.30
C ASP A 247 17.66 -22.85 -5.10
N PRO A 248 18.59 -23.69 -5.61
CA PRO A 248 20.02 -23.39 -5.54
C PRO A 248 20.38 -22.06 -6.21
N PHE A 249 21.22 -21.28 -5.54
CA PHE A 249 21.66 -19.97 -5.98
C PHE A 249 23.20 -19.91 -5.97
N PRO A 250 23.85 -19.48 -7.08
CA PRO A 250 25.29 -19.38 -7.15
C PRO A 250 25.84 -18.41 -6.10
N LYS A 251 26.84 -18.81 -5.33
CA LYS A 251 27.65 -17.85 -4.56
C LYS A 251 28.48 -17.05 -5.57
N SER A 252 28.36 -15.72 -5.57
CA SER A 252 29.18 -14.90 -6.47
C SER A 252 30.66 -15.12 -6.14
N THR A 253 31.43 -15.58 -7.12
CA THR A 253 32.88 -15.64 -6.97
C THR A 253 33.39 -14.21 -7.07
N GLY A 254 33.87 -13.65 -5.96
CA GLY A 254 34.51 -12.34 -5.93
C GLY A 254 35.79 -12.34 -6.77
N ARG A 255 35.68 -12.18 -8.09
CA ARG A 255 36.81 -11.80 -8.94
C ARG A 255 36.48 -10.49 -9.63
N GLY A 256 37.02 -9.42 -9.05
CA GLY A 256 37.06 -8.10 -9.67
C GLY A 256 37.57 -8.20 -11.10
N ILE A 257 36.82 -7.60 -12.02
CA ILE A 257 37.20 -7.46 -13.41
C ILE A 257 38.44 -6.55 -13.46
N ARG A 258 39.63 -7.15 -13.41
CA ARG A 258 40.86 -6.48 -13.84
C ARG A 258 40.77 -6.30 -15.35
N SER A 259 40.56 -5.04 -15.75
CA SER A 259 40.80 -4.54 -17.11
C SER A 259 42.07 -5.17 -17.69
N LYS A 260 41.92 -5.99 -18.74
CA LYS A 260 43.06 -6.48 -19.53
C LYS A 260 43.44 -5.41 -20.54
N GLY A 261 44.45 -4.63 -20.19
CA GLY A 261 45.27 -3.90 -21.14
C GLY A 261 46.06 -4.86 -22.05
N ARG A 262 46.15 -4.47 -23.32
CA ARG A 262 46.98 -5.04 -24.40
C ARG A 262 48.45 -5.23 -23.96
N ASN A 263 49.04 -6.38 -24.29
CA ASN A 263 50.07 -6.57 -25.35
C ASN A 263 51.07 -7.71 -25.06
N GLN A 264 51.51 -8.33 -26.18
CA GLN A 264 52.73 -9.12 -26.42
C GLN A 264 52.76 -10.64 -26.12
N ARG A 265 52.83 -11.40 -27.22
CA ARG A 265 53.66 -12.62 -27.44
C ARG A 265 55.13 -12.17 -27.70
N PRO A 266 56.18 -13.03 -27.76
CA PRO A 266 56.16 -14.50 -28.00
C PRO A 266 57.22 -15.37 -27.25
N GLY A 267 57.02 -16.69 -27.31
CA GLY A 267 58.11 -17.69 -27.43
C GLY A 267 58.64 -18.32 -26.14
N GLY A 268 58.90 -19.63 -26.18
CA GLY A 268 59.78 -20.32 -25.22
C GLY A 268 59.27 -21.65 -24.67
N THR A 269 59.71 -22.74 -25.29
CA THR A 269 59.64 -24.13 -24.83
C THR A 269 60.41 -24.33 -23.51
N GLN A 270 59.88 -25.09 -22.54
CA GLN A 270 60.63 -26.15 -21.81
C GLN A 270 59.81 -26.86 -20.70
N PHE A 271 60.11 -28.15 -20.59
CA PHE A 271 59.72 -29.14 -19.58
C PHE A 271 60.04 -28.74 -18.12
N ARG A 272 59.20 -29.16 -17.14
CA ARG A 272 59.66 -29.97 -15.98
C ARG A 272 58.55 -30.48 -15.06
N ARG A 273 58.56 -31.81 -14.90
CA ARG A 273 58.41 -32.67 -13.70
C ARG A 273 57.32 -32.39 -12.64
N HIS A 274 56.50 -33.44 -12.47
CA HIS A 274 55.93 -33.91 -11.20
C HIS A 274 56.82 -33.67 -9.97
N MET A 275 56.23 -33.11 -8.91
CA MET A 275 56.47 -33.52 -7.52
C MET A 275 55.15 -33.49 -6.73
N SER A 276 54.93 -34.56 -5.98
CA SER A 276 53.84 -34.80 -5.04
C SER A 276 54.23 -34.42 -3.60
N ARG A 277 53.21 -34.31 -2.73
CA ARG A 277 53.17 -33.93 -1.29
C ARG A 277 52.92 -32.43 -1.03
N ALA A 278 52.11 -32.01 -0.07
CA ALA A 278 51.50 -32.70 1.07
C ALA A 278 50.08 -32.19 1.32
N GLU A 279 49.22 -33.07 1.81
CA GLU A 279 47.90 -32.78 2.37
C GLU A 279 48.06 -31.90 3.61
N GLY A 280 47.47 -30.72 3.57
CA GLY A 280 47.16 -29.90 4.73
C GLY A 280 45.66 -29.63 4.69
N ASP A 281 44.99 -29.97 5.79
CA ASP A 281 43.58 -29.68 6.06
C ASP A 281 43.27 -28.21 5.80
N ASN A 282 42.67 -27.95 4.64
CA ASN A 282 41.82 -26.79 4.42
C ASN A 282 40.44 -27.37 4.09
N ASP A 283 39.56 -27.38 5.09
CA ASP A 283 38.13 -27.59 4.90
C ASP A 283 37.52 -26.35 4.22
N ASP A 284 37.95 -26.13 2.98
CA ASP A 284 37.42 -25.10 2.10
C ASP A 284 36.63 -25.85 1.02
N SER A 285 35.50 -26.43 1.43
CA SER A 285 34.56 -27.12 0.54
C SER A 285 34.06 -26.13 -0.53
N PRO A 286 34.46 -26.22 -1.82
CA PRO A 286 34.21 -25.18 -2.83
C PRO A 286 32.76 -25.11 -3.32
N ASN A 287 31.86 -25.89 -2.72
CA ASN A 287 30.58 -26.27 -3.33
C ASN A 287 29.34 -26.04 -2.44
N ALA A 288 29.43 -25.29 -1.35
CA ALA A 288 28.24 -24.92 -0.59
C ALA A 288 27.38 -23.92 -1.39
N THR A 289 26.48 -24.42 -2.24
CA THR A 289 25.44 -23.63 -2.91
C THR A 289 24.49 -23.08 -1.86
N GLN A 290 24.25 -21.76 -1.88
CA GLN A 290 23.28 -21.10 -1.01
C GLN A 290 21.89 -21.17 -1.68
N THR A 291 20.78 -21.09 -0.95
CA THR A 291 19.44 -20.97 -1.58
C THR A 291 19.11 -19.52 -1.95
N ILE A 292 18.14 -19.29 -2.85
CA ILE A 292 17.64 -17.93 -3.16
C ILE A 292 17.20 -17.22 -1.87
N ARG A 293 16.41 -17.91 -1.03
CA ARG A 293 15.93 -17.37 0.24
C ARG A 293 17.07 -16.97 1.18
N GLN A 294 18.05 -17.85 1.39
CA GLN A 294 19.24 -17.53 2.20
C GLN A 294 20.03 -16.35 1.61
N PHE A 295 20.14 -16.26 0.29
CA PHE A 295 20.81 -15.13 -0.37
C PHE A 295 20.08 -13.82 -0.06
N VAL A 296 18.75 -13.80 -0.23
CA VAL A 296 17.91 -12.63 0.07
C VAL A 296 18.05 -12.24 1.54
N GLU A 297 17.96 -13.19 2.48
CA GLU A 297 18.14 -12.95 3.93
C GLU A 297 19.49 -12.28 4.23
N ASN A 298 20.59 -12.81 3.68
CA ASN A 298 21.93 -12.28 3.93
C ASN A 298 22.19 -10.93 3.22
N GLU A 299 21.70 -10.76 2.00
CA GLU A 299 21.90 -9.51 1.25
C GLU A 299 21.05 -8.38 1.81
N ILE A 300 19.79 -8.65 2.18
CA ILE A 300 18.91 -7.60 2.73
C ILE A 300 19.41 -7.11 4.08
N LEU A 301 19.82 -8.01 4.98
CA LEU A 301 20.38 -7.61 6.28
C LEU A 301 21.63 -6.75 6.08
N ARG A 302 22.56 -7.17 5.20
CA ARG A 302 23.79 -6.40 4.96
C ARG A 302 23.50 -5.03 4.36
N SER A 303 22.69 -4.96 3.31
CA SER A 303 22.36 -3.71 2.62
C SER A 303 21.55 -2.76 3.48
N LEU A 304 20.61 -3.28 4.27
CA LEU A 304 19.79 -2.48 5.17
C LEU A 304 20.60 -1.88 6.31
N HIS A 305 21.43 -2.66 7.02
CA HIS A 305 22.30 -2.12 8.07
C HIS A 305 23.24 -1.02 7.53
N LYS A 306 23.83 -1.26 6.34
CA LYS A 306 24.66 -0.25 5.68
C LYS A 306 23.88 1.01 5.33
N GLY A 307 22.62 0.88 4.92
CA GLY A 307 21.74 1.98 4.60
C GLY A 307 21.32 2.81 5.82
N LEU A 308 20.88 2.13 6.89
CA LEU A 308 20.45 2.78 8.14
C LEU A 308 21.56 3.59 8.81
N ARG A 309 22.82 3.10 8.76
CA ARG A 309 24.00 3.85 9.26
C ARG A 309 24.27 5.16 8.51
N LYS A 310 23.73 5.33 7.31
CA LYS A 310 23.89 6.57 6.53
C LYS A 310 22.80 7.61 6.81
N LEU A 311 21.71 7.21 7.49
CA LEU A 311 20.63 8.14 7.81
C LEU A 311 21.03 9.04 8.99
N PRO A 312 20.51 10.27 9.09
CA PRO A 312 20.77 11.14 10.24
C PRO A 312 20.28 10.50 11.55
N SER A 313 21.01 10.71 12.65
CA SER A 313 20.67 10.13 13.97
C SER A 313 19.32 10.60 14.52
N CYS A 314 18.83 11.78 14.10
CA CYS A 314 17.51 12.28 14.49
C CYS A 314 16.34 11.44 13.96
N VAL A 315 16.58 10.54 12.99
CA VAL A 315 15.58 9.59 12.50
C VAL A 315 15.35 8.46 13.53
N PHE A 316 16.33 8.17 14.38
CA PHE A 316 16.32 7.03 15.29
C PHE A 316 16.04 7.45 16.73
N THR A 317 15.47 6.52 17.48
CA THR A 317 15.22 6.73 18.90
C THR A 317 16.57 6.76 19.61
N SER A 318 16.88 7.87 20.28
CA SER A 318 18.07 7.93 21.14
C SER A 318 17.81 7.09 22.38
N GLU A 319 18.67 6.12 22.71
CA GLU A 319 18.56 5.44 24.00
C GLU A 319 18.68 6.46 25.13
N PRO A 320 17.81 6.42 26.16
CA PRO A 320 18.08 7.14 27.39
C PRO A 320 19.34 6.53 28.01
N LEU A 321 20.35 7.36 28.29
CA LEU A 321 21.52 7.00 29.09
C LEU A 321 21.03 6.32 30.37
N SER A 322 21.05 4.99 30.41
CA SER A 322 20.75 4.26 31.63
C SER A 322 21.79 4.66 32.67
N SER A 323 21.30 5.06 33.84
CA SER A 323 22.11 5.45 35.00
C SER A 323 22.85 4.22 35.54
N SER A 324 23.97 3.87 34.93
CA SER A 324 25.01 3.09 35.55
C SER A 324 26.34 3.71 35.16
N ALA A 325 26.92 4.43 36.10
CA ALA A 325 28.27 4.96 36.02
C ALA A 325 29.26 3.78 36.03
N ALA A 326 29.42 3.12 34.89
CA ALA A 326 30.55 2.25 34.61
C ALA A 326 31.50 3.02 33.68
N VAL A 327 32.70 3.28 34.21
CA VAL A 327 33.82 3.97 33.60
C VAL A 327 33.99 3.56 32.13
N ARG A 328 33.70 4.49 31.20
CA ARG A 328 34.07 4.33 29.79
C ARG A 328 35.49 4.84 29.59
N HIS A 329 36.37 3.96 29.12
CA HIS A 329 37.65 4.33 28.52
C HIS A 329 37.41 5.23 27.30
N PRO A 330 38.25 6.25 27.05
CA PRO A 330 38.17 7.03 25.82
C PRO A 330 38.69 6.17 24.67
N HIS A 331 38.02 6.23 23.51
CA HIS A 331 38.26 5.50 22.26
C HIS A 331 37.34 4.29 21.97
N THR A 332 36.03 4.52 21.96
CA THR A 332 35.11 3.91 20.98
C THR A 332 33.98 4.89 20.69
N GLU A 333 34.02 5.53 19.52
CA GLU A 333 32.85 6.24 19.00
C GLU A 333 31.73 5.20 18.82
N SER A 334 30.66 5.35 19.59
CA SER A 334 29.45 4.53 19.45
C SER A 334 28.81 4.90 18.10
N ASP A 335 28.88 4.01 17.11
CA ASP A 335 28.21 4.16 15.81
C ASP A 335 26.72 4.46 16.06
N GLY A 336 26.29 5.69 15.77
CA GLY A 336 25.15 6.34 16.44
C GLY A 336 23.73 5.91 16.06
N ASN A 337 23.54 4.82 15.32
CA ASN A 337 22.23 4.41 14.76
C ASN A 337 21.91 2.90 14.95
N ASP A 338 22.36 2.29 16.05
CA ASP A 338 22.17 0.85 16.28
C ASP A 338 20.76 0.55 16.80
N ILE A 339 19.79 0.40 15.88
CA ILE A 339 18.45 -0.10 16.19
C ILE A 339 18.33 -1.59 15.88
N PRO A 340 17.48 -2.36 16.59
CA PRO A 340 17.26 -3.76 16.27
C PRO A 340 16.69 -3.95 14.86
N VAL A 341 17.30 -4.84 14.07
CA VAL A 341 16.83 -5.26 12.75
C VAL A 341 16.62 -6.78 12.78
N ASN A 342 15.36 -7.22 12.69
CA ASN A 342 15.00 -8.63 12.86
C ASN A 342 14.23 -9.17 11.64
N ILE A 343 14.49 -10.43 11.29
CA ILE A 343 13.62 -11.16 10.35
C ILE A 343 12.42 -11.68 11.13
N ARG A 344 11.24 -11.12 10.86
CA ARG A 344 9.98 -11.52 11.49
C ARG A 344 9.43 -12.81 10.89
N THR A 345 9.54 -12.97 9.57
CA THR A 345 8.96 -14.09 8.83
C THR A 345 9.81 -14.44 7.62
N THR A 346 10.07 -15.73 7.45
CA THR A 346 10.65 -16.31 6.25
C THR A 346 9.79 -17.50 5.81
N GLU A 347 9.24 -17.46 4.60
CA GLU A 347 8.33 -18.48 4.05
C GLU A 347 8.92 -19.01 2.74
N THR A 348 9.07 -20.34 2.63
CA THR A 348 9.52 -20.96 1.38
C THR A 348 8.42 -20.89 0.33
N THR A 349 8.73 -20.34 -0.84
CA THR A 349 7.84 -20.39 -2.02
C THR A 349 8.23 -21.51 -2.97
N HIS A 350 7.35 -21.83 -3.93
CA HIS A 350 7.50 -23.01 -4.80
C HIS A 350 7.96 -22.67 -6.22
N HIS A 351 8.37 -21.42 -6.48
CA HIS A 351 8.80 -21.00 -7.81
C HIS A 351 9.79 -19.82 -7.73
N TYR A 352 10.84 -19.86 -8.55
CA TYR A 352 11.91 -18.82 -8.62
C TYR A 352 11.40 -17.38 -8.80
N SER A 353 10.22 -17.21 -9.39
CA SER A 353 9.61 -15.89 -9.60
C SER A 353 8.67 -15.44 -8.48
N HIS A 354 8.44 -16.27 -7.46
CA HIS A 354 7.63 -15.95 -6.30
C HIS A 354 8.55 -15.47 -5.17
N VAL A 355 9.25 -14.37 -5.43
CA VAL A 355 10.10 -13.70 -4.44
C VAL A 355 9.46 -12.38 -4.04
N TYR A 356 9.28 -12.18 -2.75
CA TYR A 356 8.68 -11.00 -2.14
C TYR A 356 9.45 -10.60 -0.88
N ILE A 357 9.63 -9.30 -0.70
CA ILE A 357 10.30 -8.71 0.45
C ILE A 357 9.42 -7.58 0.99
N LEU A 358 9.30 -7.48 2.31
CA LEU A 358 8.74 -6.33 3.00
C LEU A 358 9.67 -5.93 4.14
N ILE A 359 9.96 -4.63 4.22
CA ILE A 359 10.68 -4.01 5.33
C ILE A 359 9.71 -3.07 6.05
N VAL A 360 9.60 -3.18 7.37
CA VAL A 360 8.71 -2.37 8.21
C VAL A 360 9.49 -1.71 9.34
N ALA A 361 9.45 -0.38 9.39
CA ALA A 361 9.93 0.39 10.53
C ALA A 361 8.82 0.57 11.56
N HIS A 362 9.13 0.36 12.83
CA HIS A 362 8.28 0.70 13.97
C HIS A 362 8.75 2.05 14.53
N THR A 363 7.79 2.93 14.82
CA THR A 363 8.07 4.26 15.33
C THR A 363 7.77 4.38 16.82
N SER A 364 8.38 5.35 17.50
CA SER A 364 8.13 5.66 18.92
C SER A 364 6.71 6.14 19.21
N THR A 365 5.97 6.56 18.18
CA THR A 365 4.54 6.95 18.26
C THR A 365 3.60 5.79 17.96
N GLY A 366 4.14 4.60 17.66
CA GLY A 366 3.37 3.39 17.35
C GLY A 366 2.86 3.27 15.91
N PHE A 367 3.19 4.23 15.03
CA PHE A 367 2.98 4.08 13.59
C PHE A 367 4.00 3.10 12.99
N ARG A 368 3.63 2.54 11.84
CA ARG A 368 4.48 1.66 11.03
C ARG A 368 4.68 2.23 9.64
N VAL A 369 5.90 2.14 9.13
CA VAL A 369 6.28 2.63 7.79
C VAL A 369 6.81 1.44 7.01
N GLY A 370 6.13 1.08 5.91
CA GLY A 370 6.46 -0.11 5.14
C GLY A 370 6.96 0.19 3.73
N HIS A 371 7.85 -0.65 3.24
CA HIS A 371 8.18 -0.71 1.81
C HIS A 371 8.37 -2.15 1.37
N ASP A 372 7.71 -2.54 0.28
CA ASP A 372 7.78 -3.89 -0.28
C ASP A 372 8.38 -3.92 -1.69
N ALA A 373 8.82 -5.10 -2.09
CA ALA A 373 9.23 -5.38 -3.45
C ALA A 373 8.82 -6.79 -3.86
N LEU A 374 8.30 -6.91 -5.08
CA LEU A 374 7.86 -8.17 -5.68
C LEU A 374 8.66 -8.46 -6.95
N PHE A 375 9.08 -9.71 -7.12
CA PHE A 375 9.79 -10.17 -8.32
C PHE A 375 9.01 -9.89 -9.60
N GLY A 376 9.72 -9.48 -10.66
CA GLY A 376 9.15 -9.14 -11.97
C GLY A 376 8.51 -7.76 -12.05
N VAL A 377 8.50 -6.99 -10.95
CA VAL A 377 8.12 -5.57 -10.95
C VAL A 377 9.38 -4.72 -11.12
N ASN A 378 9.61 -4.23 -12.34
CA ASN A 378 10.67 -3.26 -12.63
C ASN A 378 10.12 -1.84 -12.55
N GLY A 379 10.87 -0.94 -11.92
CA GLY A 379 10.61 0.50 -11.98
C GLY A 379 10.77 1.02 -13.42
N ASP A 380 9.84 1.88 -13.82
CA ASP A 380 9.75 2.63 -15.07
C ASP A 380 9.71 1.85 -16.42
N PRO A 381 8.68 2.03 -17.27
CA PRO A 381 8.57 1.37 -18.58
C PRO A 381 9.68 1.72 -19.58
N GLY A 382 10.39 2.84 -19.39
CA GLY A 382 11.41 3.36 -20.32
C GLY A 382 12.61 2.42 -20.52
N ALA A 383 12.91 1.53 -19.58
CA ALA A 383 14.00 0.57 -19.68
C ALA A 383 13.64 -0.71 -20.47
N ARG A 384 12.38 -0.88 -20.88
CA ARG A 384 11.88 -2.13 -21.50
C ARG A 384 12.41 -2.40 -22.90
N GLN A 385 12.79 -1.38 -23.67
CA GLN A 385 13.12 -1.56 -25.09
C GLN A 385 14.62 -1.86 -25.35
N ALA A 386 15.52 -1.60 -24.40
CA ALA A 386 16.96 -1.76 -24.62
C ALA A 386 17.53 -3.14 -24.21
N ARG A 387 16.82 -3.92 -23.38
CA ARG A 387 17.38 -5.13 -22.74
C ARG A 387 16.85 -6.46 -23.27
N HIS A 388 15.90 -6.46 -24.20
CA HIS A 388 15.27 -7.68 -24.71
C HIS A 388 16.06 -8.34 -25.86
N LYS A 389 17.38 -8.42 -25.74
CA LYS A 389 18.22 -9.23 -26.64
C LYS A 389 19.05 -10.23 -25.81
N GLN A 390 18.52 -11.46 -25.76
CA GLN A 390 19.18 -12.73 -25.41
C GLN A 390 20.10 -12.73 -24.20
N ARG A 391 19.68 -13.30 -23.04
CA ARG A 391 20.63 -13.74 -21.99
C ARG A 391 20.07 -14.66 -20.89
N ASN A 392 19.30 -15.70 -21.24
CA ASN A 392 18.79 -16.70 -20.28
C ASN A 392 19.92 -17.55 -19.64
N GLY A 393 20.54 -17.06 -18.59
CA GLY A 393 21.56 -17.79 -17.81
C GLY A 393 21.38 -17.62 -16.29
N PRO A 394 21.94 -18.52 -15.47
CA PRO A 394 21.86 -18.44 -14.00
C PRO A 394 22.42 -17.13 -13.43
N GLU A 395 23.34 -16.46 -14.13
CA GLU A 395 23.84 -15.13 -13.76
C GLU A 395 22.78 -14.02 -13.85
N GLU A 396 21.77 -14.16 -14.73
CA GLU A 396 20.67 -13.20 -14.87
C GLU A 396 19.73 -13.29 -13.66
N ALA A 397 19.38 -14.51 -13.22
CA ALA A 397 18.56 -14.70 -12.03
C ALA A 397 19.22 -14.12 -10.77
N VAL A 398 20.55 -14.23 -10.67
CA VAL A 398 21.32 -13.62 -9.57
C VAL A 398 21.20 -12.11 -9.57
N THR A 399 21.37 -11.49 -10.75
CA THR A 399 21.27 -10.04 -10.91
C THR A 399 19.86 -9.56 -10.57
N VAL A 400 18.81 -10.24 -11.06
CA VAL A 400 17.41 -9.82 -10.84
C VAL A 400 17.00 -9.91 -9.37
N VAL A 401 17.40 -10.97 -8.64
CA VAL A 401 17.11 -11.09 -7.20
C VAL A 401 17.89 -10.06 -6.40
N LYS A 402 19.15 -9.80 -6.76
CA LYS A 402 19.94 -8.74 -6.13
C LYS A 402 19.32 -7.35 -6.35
N ASP A 403 18.97 -7.02 -7.59
CA ASP A 403 18.28 -5.77 -7.94
C ASP A 403 16.93 -5.63 -7.20
N LEU A 404 16.25 -6.74 -6.89
CA LEU A 404 15.03 -6.73 -6.07
C LEU A 404 15.32 -6.31 -4.63
N VAL A 405 16.36 -6.88 -4.01
CA VAL A 405 16.79 -6.51 -2.65
C VAL A 405 17.23 -5.05 -2.60
N GLU A 406 18.07 -4.62 -3.55
CA GLU A 406 18.57 -3.24 -3.62
C GLU A 406 17.41 -2.24 -3.73
N ARG A 407 16.47 -2.45 -4.67
CA ARG A 407 15.29 -1.57 -4.81
C ARG A 407 14.41 -1.54 -3.56
N CYS A 408 14.23 -2.67 -2.88
CA CYS A 408 13.44 -2.73 -1.66
C CYS A 408 14.08 -1.91 -0.54
N VAL A 409 15.39 -2.08 -0.34
CA VAL A 409 16.16 -1.35 0.68
C VAL A 409 16.23 0.14 0.36
N GLU A 410 16.54 0.51 -0.88
CA GLU A 410 16.60 1.91 -1.30
C GLU A 410 15.24 2.60 -1.12
N GLY A 411 14.16 1.99 -1.62
CA GLY A 411 12.81 2.54 -1.48
C GLY A 411 12.35 2.64 -0.03
N PHE A 412 12.77 1.70 0.83
CA PHE A 412 12.51 1.79 2.27
C PHE A 412 13.26 2.96 2.92
N LEU A 413 14.55 3.13 2.63
CA LEU A 413 15.36 4.21 3.20
C LEU A 413 14.87 5.59 2.76
N GLU A 414 14.46 5.73 1.49
CA GLU A 414 13.84 6.96 0.97
C GLU A 414 12.53 7.28 1.71
N GLU A 415 11.74 6.27 2.07
CA GLU A 415 10.50 6.44 2.83
C GLU A 415 10.75 6.90 4.28
N LEU A 416 11.92 6.56 4.86
CA LEU A 416 12.34 7.04 6.16
C LEU A 416 12.90 8.45 6.11
N TYR A 417 13.68 8.76 5.07
CA TYR A 417 14.35 10.05 4.93
C TYR A 417 14.74 10.31 3.46
N ASP A 418 14.15 11.34 2.86
CA ASP A 418 14.55 11.84 1.53
C ASP A 418 15.37 13.14 1.67
N PRO A 419 16.70 13.09 1.42
CA PRO A 419 17.55 14.28 1.50
C PRO A 419 17.11 15.42 0.57
N ARG A 420 16.46 15.11 -0.57
CA ARG A 420 16.03 16.09 -1.57
C ARG A 420 14.91 16.99 -1.03
N LEU A 421 14.05 16.43 -0.19
CA LEU A 421 12.94 17.16 0.43
C LEU A 421 13.43 18.05 1.59
N GLN A 422 14.58 17.71 2.18
CA GLN A 422 15.17 18.47 3.29
C GLN A 422 16.00 19.69 2.82
N GLN A 423 16.65 19.62 1.65
CA GLN A 423 17.51 20.71 1.13
C GLN A 423 16.74 21.98 0.68
N GLY A 424 15.41 21.91 0.54
CA GLY A 424 14.55 23.05 0.18
C GLY A 424 13.89 23.77 1.36
N SER A 425 14.12 23.31 2.60
CA SER A 425 13.60 23.95 3.82
C SER A 425 14.37 25.25 4.09
N THR A 426 13.94 26.34 3.46
CA THR A 426 14.39 27.68 3.84
C THR A 426 13.85 28.00 5.23
N SER A 427 14.64 28.71 6.04
CA SER A 427 14.42 29.00 7.46
C SER A 427 13.11 29.75 7.82
N MET A 428 12.22 29.97 6.85
CA MET A 428 10.93 30.64 7.01
C MET A 428 9.75 29.65 7.20
N ASN A 429 9.85 28.37 6.82
CA ASN A 429 8.76 27.38 6.94
C ASN A 429 9.13 26.22 7.89
N ARG A 430 9.30 26.52 9.19
CA ARG A 430 9.60 25.51 10.24
C ARG A 430 8.40 24.62 10.65
N GLU A 431 7.28 24.72 9.95
CA GLU A 431 6.00 24.08 10.33
C GLU A 431 5.59 22.93 9.40
N GLU A 432 6.38 22.59 8.37
CA GLU A 432 6.06 21.46 7.47
C GLU A 432 6.82 20.18 7.86
N TYR A 433 6.07 19.07 8.03
CA TYR A 433 6.61 17.79 8.51
C TYR A 433 6.31 16.63 7.56
N PRO A 434 7.17 15.59 7.50
CA PRO A 434 6.87 14.39 6.75
C PRO A 434 5.62 13.68 7.30
N PRO A 435 4.80 13.03 6.45
CA PRO A 435 3.65 12.25 6.88
C PRO A 435 3.99 11.24 7.98
N CYS A 436 3.07 10.96 8.91
CA CYS A 436 3.30 9.96 9.97
C CYS A 436 3.29 8.50 9.45
N VAL A 437 2.84 8.30 8.21
CA VAL A 437 2.72 7.00 7.53
C VAL A 437 3.50 6.99 6.22
N ASP A 438 3.73 5.81 5.64
CA ASP A 438 4.29 5.72 4.29
C ASP A 438 3.32 6.21 3.19
N LYS A 439 3.87 6.55 2.02
CA LYS A 439 3.10 7.06 0.87
C LYS A 439 1.95 6.15 0.44
N TYR A 440 2.11 4.83 0.50
CA TYR A 440 1.08 3.91 0.03
C TYR A 440 -0.11 3.88 0.98
N LEU A 441 0.13 3.96 2.28
CA LEU A 441 -0.92 4.08 3.28
C LEU A 441 -1.56 5.46 3.27
N ARG A 442 -0.77 6.52 3.06
CA ARG A 442 -1.28 7.89 2.93
C ARG A 442 -2.36 8.01 1.84
N ASP A 443 -2.15 7.34 0.70
CA ASP A 443 -3.11 7.22 -0.40
C ASP A 443 -4.45 6.59 0.02
N GLN A 444 -4.45 5.73 1.04
CA GLN A 444 -5.65 5.05 1.55
C GLN A 444 -6.41 5.91 2.56
N LEU A 445 -5.68 6.57 3.46
CA LEU A 445 -6.26 7.28 4.61
C LEU A 445 -7.00 8.56 4.23
N VAL A 446 -6.64 9.18 3.10
CA VAL A 446 -7.29 10.43 2.63
C VAL A 446 -8.80 10.31 2.45
N VAL A 447 -9.30 9.12 2.06
CA VAL A 447 -10.74 8.89 1.93
C VAL A 447 -11.41 8.94 3.31
N PHE A 448 -10.76 8.40 4.34
CA PHE A 448 -11.28 8.43 5.71
C PHE A 448 -11.14 9.80 6.35
N GLU A 449 -10.06 10.55 6.09
CA GLU A 449 -9.95 11.97 6.48
C GLU A 449 -11.10 12.80 5.89
N ALA A 450 -11.38 12.62 4.59
CA ALA A 450 -12.46 13.33 3.91
C ALA A 450 -13.84 12.95 4.46
N LEU A 451 -14.08 11.66 4.73
CA LEU A 451 -15.33 11.18 5.33
C LEU A 451 -15.53 11.68 6.77
N GLY A 452 -14.46 11.73 7.58
CA GLY A 452 -14.50 12.27 8.95
C GLY A 452 -14.81 13.78 8.98
N ARG A 453 -14.30 14.54 8.01
CA ARG A 453 -14.53 16.00 7.89
C ARG A 453 -15.98 16.38 7.55
N LEU A 454 -16.81 15.46 7.05
CA LEU A 454 -18.21 15.77 6.71
C LEU A 454 -19.06 16.21 7.93
N ARG A 455 -18.69 15.79 9.14
CA ARG A 455 -19.40 16.15 10.39
C ARG A 455 -18.56 16.95 11.38
N PHE A 456 -17.23 16.89 11.25
CA PHE A 456 -16.30 17.61 12.12
C PHE A 456 -15.54 18.64 11.28
N GLN A 457 -15.83 19.93 11.49
CA GLN A 457 -14.94 20.97 11.00
C GLN A 457 -13.66 20.94 11.83
N PRO A 458 -12.47 20.93 11.21
CA PRO A 458 -11.25 21.09 11.96
C PRO A 458 -11.27 22.42 12.70
N ASN A 459 -10.89 22.42 13.98
CA ASN A 459 -10.63 23.68 14.68
C ASN A 459 -9.53 24.42 13.91
N ASP A 460 -9.82 25.63 13.48
CA ASP A 460 -8.92 26.53 12.74
C ASP A 460 -7.84 27.12 13.67
N ASP A 461 -7.21 26.26 14.46
CA ASP A 461 -6.04 26.61 15.26
C ASP A 461 -4.85 26.78 14.32
N SER A 462 -4.62 28.03 13.93
CA SER A 462 -3.51 28.58 13.15
C SER A 462 -2.09 28.33 13.74
N ARG A 463 -1.94 27.41 14.70
CA ARG A 463 -0.67 27.00 15.32
C ARG A 463 -0.25 25.56 14.98
N ARG A 464 -0.95 24.90 14.05
CA ARG A 464 -0.70 23.48 13.72
C ARG A 464 0.25 23.36 12.53
N GLY A 465 1.26 22.50 12.68
CA GLY A 465 2.15 22.14 11.59
C GLY A 465 1.39 21.51 10.43
N LYS A 466 1.80 21.82 9.20
CA LYS A 466 1.21 21.30 7.97
C LYS A 466 1.97 20.08 7.51
N GLU A 467 1.27 19.06 7.02
CA GLU A 467 1.93 17.95 6.33
C GLU A 467 2.60 18.47 5.04
N ASP A 468 3.86 18.13 4.83
CA ASP A 468 4.60 18.56 3.63
C ASP A 468 4.04 17.86 2.38
N GLU A 469 3.34 18.63 1.55
CA GLU A 469 2.64 18.14 0.37
C GLU A 469 3.60 17.57 -0.70
N ARG A 470 4.91 17.84 -0.60
CA ARG A 470 5.92 17.26 -1.50
C ARG A 470 6.05 15.74 -1.33
N TYR A 471 5.61 15.20 -0.20
CA TYR A 471 5.52 13.75 0.04
C TYR A 471 4.29 13.11 -0.61
N TRP A 472 3.33 13.90 -1.11
CA TRP A 472 2.10 13.34 -1.67
C TRP A 472 2.35 12.71 -3.04
N SER A 473 2.12 11.41 -3.08
CA SER A 473 2.11 10.66 -4.33
C SER A 473 1.01 11.18 -5.28
N LEU A 474 1.16 10.89 -6.56
CA LEU A 474 0.11 11.19 -7.53
C LEU A 474 -1.21 10.42 -7.22
N HIS A 475 -1.12 9.25 -6.59
CA HIS A 475 -2.28 8.49 -6.15
C HIS A 475 -3.01 9.19 -4.99
N MET A 476 -2.27 9.71 -4.01
CA MET A 476 -2.79 10.54 -2.92
C MET A 476 -3.52 11.77 -3.46
N GLN A 477 -2.87 12.52 -4.36
CA GLN A 477 -3.46 13.72 -4.99
C GLN A 477 -4.74 13.37 -5.77
N THR A 478 -4.73 12.26 -6.51
CA THR A 478 -5.91 11.77 -7.25
C THR A 478 -7.05 11.42 -6.29
N ALA A 479 -6.75 10.69 -5.22
CA ALA A 479 -7.74 10.29 -4.23
C ALA A 479 -8.35 11.50 -3.50
N ARG A 480 -7.53 12.49 -3.13
CA ARG A 480 -7.98 13.76 -2.56
C ARG A 480 -8.92 14.50 -3.51
N TRP A 481 -8.52 14.68 -4.78
CA TRP A 481 -9.34 15.34 -5.79
C TRP A 481 -10.70 14.67 -5.97
N VAL A 482 -10.75 13.33 -6.05
CA VAL A 482 -12.04 12.60 -6.14
C VAL A 482 -12.91 12.84 -4.91
N CYS A 483 -12.32 12.85 -3.71
CA CYS A 483 -13.06 13.16 -2.50
C CYS A 483 -13.64 14.57 -2.53
N GLU A 484 -12.85 15.56 -2.95
CA GLU A 484 -13.30 16.95 -3.10
C GLU A 484 -14.47 17.04 -4.10
N GLU A 485 -14.37 16.48 -5.30
CA GLU A 485 -15.45 16.50 -6.30
C GLU A 485 -16.75 15.85 -5.80
N MET A 486 -16.61 14.68 -5.16
CA MET A 486 -17.75 13.90 -4.69
C MET A 486 -18.43 14.55 -3.46
N LEU A 487 -17.67 15.18 -2.57
CA LEU A 487 -18.16 15.66 -1.27
C LEU A 487 -18.45 17.18 -1.20
N SER A 488 -17.94 17.99 -2.14
CA SER A 488 -18.02 19.47 -2.08
C SER A 488 -19.43 20.07 -1.93
N LYS A 489 -20.50 19.37 -2.32
CA LYS A 489 -21.88 19.86 -2.16
C LYS A 489 -22.53 19.53 -0.81
N GLN A 490 -22.05 18.54 -0.06
CA GLN A 490 -22.59 18.22 1.27
C GLN A 490 -22.19 19.24 2.35
N ALA A 491 -21.04 19.90 2.19
CA ALA A 491 -20.59 20.94 3.12
C ALA A 491 -21.48 22.20 3.10
N HIS A 492 -22.25 22.42 2.02
CA HIS A 492 -23.18 23.56 1.89
C HIS A 492 -24.59 23.22 2.38
N ASP A 493 -25.11 22.02 2.12
CA ASP A 493 -26.46 21.63 2.57
C ASP A 493 -26.58 21.50 4.10
N MET A 494 -25.48 21.27 4.81
CA MET A 494 -25.44 21.27 6.28
C MET A 494 -25.32 22.65 6.91
N LYS A 495 -24.88 23.67 6.17
CA LYS A 495 -24.79 25.06 6.66
C LYS A 495 -26.16 25.75 6.75
N HIS A 496 -27.18 25.20 6.09
CA HIS A 496 -28.54 25.75 6.08
C HIS A 496 -29.52 25.02 7.00
N LEU A 497 -29.02 24.16 7.90
CA LEU A 497 -29.85 23.44 8.88
C LEU A 497 -29.57 23.85 10.34
N HIS A 498 -28.98 25.04 10.55
CA HIS A 498 -28.83 25.67 11.86
C HIS A 498 -29.80 26.82 12.04
#